data_AF-A0A9D8DUZ4-F1
#
_entry.id   AF-A0A9D8DUZ4-F1
#
_cell.length_a   1.000
_cell.length_b   1.000
_cell.length_c   1.000
_cell.angle_alpha   90.00
_cell.angle_beta   90.00
_cell.angle_gamma   90.00
#
_symmetry.space_group_name_H-M   'P 1'
#
loop_
_entity.id
_entity.type
_entity.pdbx_description
1 polymer ?
#
loop_
_entity_poly.entity_id
_entity_poly.type
_entity_poly.pdbx_seq_one_letter_code
_entity_poly.pdbx_strand_id
1 'polypeptide(L)'
;MGAIGIAVNGVMLYNALDALNMHARAHEMQDSCEGHPNFAEYHYHAGSACVVGSETGSATRFGYAFDGFGVYVERDKNGNMLTNKSLDACHGRTSKVMWNGNIHRIYHFVVTQEFPYLLGCFAGTNSVPAAGGPQG
;
A
#
# COMPACT_ATOMS: atom_id res chain seq x y z
N MET A 1 4.58 -15.49 4.63
CA MET A 1 4.63 -14.21 3.86
C MET A 1 4.89 -13.06 4.80
N GLY A 2 5.26 -11.90 4.27
CA GLY A 2 5.83 -10.81 5.07
C GLY A 2 4.95 -9.57 5.09
N ALA A 3 4.91 -8.92 6.24
CA ALA A 3 4.39 -7.57 6.36
C ALA A 3 5.21 -6.60 5.48
N ILE A 4 4.50 -5.70 4.82
CA ILE A 4 5.04 -4.66 3.94
C ILE A 4 4.69 -3.25 4.43
N GLY A 5 3.86 -3.13 5.45
CA GLY A 5 3.37 -1.86 5.96
C GLY A 5 2.36 -2.02 7.09
N ILE A 6 1.75 -0.90 7.46
CA ILE A 6 0.69 -0.81 8.47
C ILE A 6 -0.40 0.13 7.98
N ALA A 7 -1.66 -0.28 8.14
CA ALA A 7 -2.83 0.55 7.86
C ALA A 7 -3.01 1.61 8.95
N VAL A 8 -3.72 2.70 8.63
CA VAL A 8 -3.98 3.79 9.59
C VAL A 8 -4.81 3.35 10.81
N ASN A 9 -5.52 2.22 10.71
CA ASN A 9 -6.26 1.60 11.81
C ASN A 9 -5.40 0.60 12.64
N GLY A 10 -4.09 0.50 12.35
CA GLY A 10 -3.15 -0.37 13.08
C GLY A 10 -3.06 -1.81 12.58
N VAL A 11 -3.83 -2.20 11.56
CA VAL A 11 -3.77 -3.55 10.99
C VAL A 11 -2.55 -3.69 10.07
N MET A 12 -1.86 -4.82 10.14
CA MET A 12 -0.69 -5.07 9.30
C MET A 12 -1.08 -5.23 7.84
N LEU A 13 -0.27 -4.66 6.94
CA LEU A 13 -0.38 -4.87 5.51
C LEU A 13 0.63 -5.94 5.11
N TYR A 14 0.17 -6.97 4.42
CA TYR A 14 0.97 -8.07 3.90
C TYR A 14 1.05 -8.00 2.38
N ASN A 15 2.08 -8.64 1.82
CA ASN A 15 2.17 -8.79 0.36
C ASN A 15 1.02 -9.65 -0.19
N ALA A 16 0.78 -9.58 -1.49
CA ALA A 16 -0.37 -10.23 -2.14
C ALA A 16 -0.33 -11.76 -2.17
N LEU A 17 0.76 -12.37 -1.68
CA LEU A 17 1.00 -13.80 -1.75
C LEU A 17 0.71 -14.46 -0.40
N ASP A 18 0.33 -15.73 -0.44
CA ASP A 18 0.24 -16.61 0.72
C ASP A 18 1.53 -17.42 0.93
N ALA A 19 1.57 -18.26 1.96
CA ALA A 19 2.75 -19.10 2.25
C ALA A 19 3.14 -20.08 1.13
N LEU A 20 2.25 -20.34 0.17
CA LEU A 20 2.48 -21.23 -0.98
C LEU A 20 2.77 -20.45 -2.28
N ASN A 21 2.96 -19.13 -2.19
CA ASN A 21 3.12 -18.21 -3.32
C ASN A 21 1.90 -18.15 -4.26
N MET A 22 0.69 -18.37 -3.74
CA MET A 22 -0.55 -18.14 -4.46
C MET A 22 -1.17 -16.79 -4.08
N HIS A 23 -2.19 -16.36 -4.82
CA HIS A 23 -2.91 -15.12 -4.54
C HIS A 23 -3.65 -15.25 -3.20
N ALA A 24 -3.11 -14.67 -2.13
CA ALA A 24 -3.66 -14.79 -0.79
C ALA A 24 -5.13 -14.37 -0.73
N ARG A 25 -5.46 -13.24 -1.37
CA ARG A 25 -6.83 -12.71 -1.39
C ARG A 25 -7.86 -13.70 -1.99
N ALA A 26 -7.42 -14.65 -2.81
CA ALA A 26 -8.28 -15.67 -3.43
C ALA A 26 -8.16 -17.07 -2.81
N HIS A 27 -7.10 -17.36 -2.06
CA HIS A 27 -6.79 -18.71 -1.55
C HIS A 27 -6.85 -18.82 -0.02
N GLU A 28 -6.83 -17.70 0.70
CA GLU A 28 -6.96 -17.66 2.15
C GLU A 28 -8.38 -17.27 2.57
N MET A 29 -8.84 -17.86 3.67
CA MET A 29 -10.14 -17.54 4.27
C MET A 29 -10.06 -16.18 4.97
N GLN A 30 -10.81 -15.20 4.46
CA GLN A 30 -10.88 -13.84 5.01
C GLN A 30 -12.27 -13.57 5.58
N ASP A 31 -12.34 -12.61 6.50
CA ASP A 31 -13.61 -12.07 6.97
C ASP A 31 -14.23 -11.09 5.96
N SER A 32 -15.38 -10.51 6.33
CA SER A 32 -16.10 -9.55 5.49
C SER A 32 -15.34 -8.24 5.22
N CYS A 33 -14.26 -7.97 5.96
CA CYS A 33 -13.40 -6.83 5.78
C CYS A 33 -12.15 -7.14 4.93
N GLU A 34 -12.07 -8.32 4.30
CA GLU A 34 -10.92 -8.77 3.51
C GLU A 34 -9.61 -8.84 4.34
N GLY A 35 -9.74 -9.22 5.62
CA GLY A 35 -8.60 -9.52 6.49
C GLY A 35 -8.76 -10.84 7.22
N HIS A 36 -7.68 -11.32 7.83
CA HIS A 36 -7.69 -12.56 8.60
C HIS A 36 -6.58 -12.61 9.65
N PRO A 37 -6.76 -13.40 10.73
CA PRO A 37 -5.70 -13.65 11.70
C PRO A 37 -4.71 -14.69 11.20
N ASN A 38 -3.44 -14.52 11.55
CA ASN A 38 -2.48 -15.61 11.65
C ASN A 38 -2.15 -15.88 13.13
N PHE A 39 -1.11 -16.68 13.40
CA PHE A 39 -0.69 -17.00 14.77
C PHE A 39 -0.19 -15.80 15.60
N ALA A 40 0.15 -14.68 14.96
CA ALA A 40 0.73 -13.50 15.59
C ALA A 40 -0.20 -12.28 15.52
N GLU A 41 -0.84 -12.01 14.38
CA GLU A 41 -1.69 -10.83 14.19
C GLU A 41 -2.79 -10.97 13.13
N TYR A 42 -3.75 -10.05 13.18
CA TYR A 42 -4.71 -9.80 12.10
C TYR A 42 -4.10 -8.89 11.03
N HIS A 43 -4.29 -9.22 9.75
CA HIS A 43 -3.65 -8.53 8.64
C HIS A 43 -4.49 -8.52 7.35
N TYR A 44 -4.13 -7.64 6.42
CA TYR A 44 -4.71 -7.51 5.09
C TYR A 44 -3.70 -7.88 4.00
N HIS A 45 -4.11 -8.67 3.01
CA HIS A 45 -3.33 -8.90 1.77
C HIS A 45 -3.75 -7.98 0.62
N ALA A 46 -4.83 -7.22 0.80
CA ALA A 46 -5.38 -6.28 -0.16
C ALA A 46 -5.95 -5.06 0.58
N GLY A 47 -6.57 -4.13 -0.15
CA GLY A 47 -7.31 -3.04 0.49
C GLY A 47 -8.56 -3.55 1.18
N SER A 48 -8.65 -3.43 2.51
CA SER A 48 -9.81 -3.89 3.29
C SER A 48 -11.13 -3.29 2.79
N ALA A 49 -12.11 -4.13 2.47
CA ALA A 49 -13.45 -3.68 2.04
C ALA A 49 -14.11 -2.72 3.05
N CYS A 50 -13.90 -2.92 4.36
CA CYS A 50 -14.47 -2.09 5.41
C CYS A 50 -13.81 -0.70 5.52
N VAL A 51 -12.53 -0.58 5.14
CA VAL A 51 -11.81 0.70 5.14
C VAL A 51 -11.97 1.38 3.78
N VAL A 52 -11.62 0.70 2.69
CA VAL A 52 -11.72 1.22 1.32
C VAL A 52 -13.15 1.59 0.96
N GLY A 53 -14.13 0.81 1.42
CA GLY A 53 -15.55 1.07 1.18
C GLY A 53 -16.09 2.33 1.88
N SER A 54 -15.48 2.74 3.00
CA SER A 54 -15.82 4.01 3.67
C SER A 54 -15.15 5.23 3.06
N GLU A 55 -14.14 5.06 2.20
CA GLU A 55 -13.39 6.16 1.61
C GLU A 55 -14.07 6.77 0.38
N THR A 56 -14.49 8.02 0.53
CA THR A 56 -15.15 8.83 -0.52
C THR A 56 -14.24 9.91 -1.12
N GLY A 57 -13.07 10.16 -0.53
CA GLY A 57 -12.09 11.11 -1.03
C GLY A 57 -11.45 10.67 -2.35
N SER A 58 -10.93 11.63 -3.11
CA SER A 58 -10.16 11.33 -4.33
C SER A 58 -8.82 10.66 -4.04
N ALA A 59 -8.24 10.90 -2.86
CA ALA A 59 -7.03 10.28 -2.37
C ALA A 59 -7.04 10.26 -0.82
N THR A 60 -7.47 9.16 -0.21
CA THR A 60 -7.39 8.98 1.24
C THR A 60 -6.23 8.07 1.61
N ARG A 61 -5.49 8.42 2.67
CA ARG A 61 -4.41 7.59 3.20
C ARG A 61 -4.98 6.32 3.83
N PHE A 62 -4.60 5.17 3.28
CA PHE A 62 -4.92 3.84 3.80
C PHE A 62 -3.89 3.35 4.82
N GLY A 63 -2.62 3.71 4.63
CA GLY A 63 -1.53 3.26 5.49
C GLY A 63 -0.17 3.79 5.07
N TYR A 64 0.87 3.11 5.55
CA TYR A 64 2.26 3.38 5.21
C TYR A 64 2.99 2.08 4.90
N ALA A 65 3.78 2.07 3.84
CA ALA A 65 4.72 1.01 3.54
C ALA A 65 5.98 1.17 4.43
N PHE A 66 6.68 0.08 4.67
CA PHE A 66 7.88 0.08 5.53
C PHE A 66 9.08 0.84 4.96
N ASP A 67 9.07 1.17 3.68
CA ASP A 67 10.06 2.04 3.04
C ASP A 67 9.74 3.54 3.19
N GLY A 68 8.70 3.88 3.96
CA GLY A 68 8.36 5.24 4.37
C GLY A 68 7.34 5.95 3.48
N PHE A 69 6.93 5.35 2.36
CA PHE A 69 5.90 5.93 1.50
C PHE A 69 4.49 5.65 2.03
N GLY A 70 3.58 6.60 1.79
CA GLY A 70 2.17 6.38 2.06
C GLY A 70 1.54 5.38 1.10
N VAL A 71 0.50 4.69 1.57
CA VAL A 71 -0.39 3.85 0.76
C VAL A 71 -1.75 4.53 0.75
N TYR A 72 -2.32 4.75 -0.43
CA TYR A 72 -3.54 5.55 -0.61
C TYR A 72 -4.64 4.80 -1.37
N VAL A 73 -5.88 5.00 -0.96
CA VAL A 73 -7.05 4.74 -1.81
C VAL A 73 -7.23 5.95 -2.71
N GLU A 74 -6.93 5.80 -4.00
CA GLU A 74 -7.16 6.83 -5.00
C GLU A 74 -8.31 6.46 -5.94
N ARG A 75 -9.09 7.47 -6.32
CA ARG A 75 -10.18 7.36 -7.28
C ARG A 75 -9.94 8.28 -8.47
N ASP A 76 -10.30 7.81 -9.66
CA ASP A 76 -10.28 8.62 -10.87
C ASP A 76 -11.36 9.72 -10.83
N LYS A 77 -11.39 10.57 -11.86
CA LYS A 77 -12.39 11.64 -11.98
C LYS A 77 -13.85 11.16 -12.02
N ASN A 78 -14.07 9.88 -12.27
CA ASN A 78 -15.38 9.25 -12.33
C ASN A 78 -15.71 8.50 -11.02
N GLY A 79 -14.82 8.52 -10.03
CA GLY A 79 -14.98 7.81 -8.75
C GLY A 79 -14.52 6.35 -8.76
N ASN A 80 -13.97 5.86 -9.86
CA ASN A 80 -13.50 4.48 -9.96
C ASN A 80 -12.14 4.32 -9.30
N MET A 81 -11.86 3.16 -8.70
CA MET A 81 -10.50 2.83 -8.27
C MET A 81 -9.55 2.82 -9.46
N LEU A 82 -8.30 3.20 -9.20
CA LEU A 82 -7.25 3.10 -10.22
C LEU A 82 -6.93 1.63 -10.55
N THR A 83 -6.44 1.43 -11.77
CA THR A 83 -5.96 0.14 -12.29
C THR A 83 -4.45 0.18 -12.51
N ASN A 84 -3.83 -0.97 -12.69
CA ASN A 84 -2.39 -1.12 -12.90
C ASN A 84 -1.89 -0.32 -14.10
N LYS A 85 -2.75 -0.06 -15.09
CA LYS A 85 -2.43 0.82 -16.24
C LYS A 85 -2.03 2.24 -15.84
N SER A 86 -2.41 2.69 -14.64
CA SER A 86 -2.14 4.02 -14.12
C SER A 86 -0.95 4.07 -13.16
N LEU A 87 -0.32 2.93 -12.88
CA LEU A 87 0.69 2.75 -11.85
C LEU A 87 2.02 2.29 -12.45
N ASP A 88 3.09 2.48 -11.70
CA ASP A 88 4.39 1.90 -12.02
C ASP A 88 4.49 0.41 -11.65
N ALA A 89 5.66 -0.18 -11.90
CA ALA A 89 5.92 -1.60 -11.63
C ALA A 89 5.82 -1.98 -10.14
N CYS A 90 5.97 -1.04 -9.21
CA CYS A 90 5.83 -1.26 -7.78
C CYS A 90 4.42 -0.93 -7.26
N HIS A 91 3.46 -0.62 -8.14
CA HIS A 91 2.11 -0.16 -7.79
C HIS A 91 2.06 1.22 -7.13
N GLY A 92 3.05 2.06 -7.40
CA GLY A 92 3.03 3.45 -6.98
C GLY A 92 2.85 4.43 -8.14
N ARG A 93 2.70 5.70 -7.77
CA ARG A 93 2.69 6.82 -8.69
C ARG A 93 3.01 8.13 -7.97
N THR A 94 3.29 9.17 -8.74
CA THR A 94 3.37 10.55 -8.23
C THR A 94 2.13 11.34 -8.60
N SER A 95 1.34 11.71 -7.59
CA SER A 95 0.09 12.46 -7.73
C SER A 95 -0.07 13.46 -6.57
N LYS A 96 -1.11 14.30 -6.59
CA LYS A 96 -1.41 15.24 -5.50
C LYS A 96 -2.23 14.52 -4.43
N VAL A 97 -1.70 14.43 -3.21
CA VAL A 97 -2.38 13.81 -2.07
C VAL A 97 -2.28 14.69 -0.83
N MET A 98 -3.20 14.51 0.12
CA MET A 98 -3.08 15.14 1.43
C MET A 98 -1.94 14.46 2.21
N TRP A 99 -0.93 15.23 2.58
CA TRP A 99 0.20 14.83 3.37
C TRP A 99 0.46 15.82 4.51
N ASN A 100 0.37 15.34 5.75
CA ASN A 100 0.59 16.13 6.97
C ASN A 100 -0.21 17.46 6.98
N GLY A 101 -1.49 17.39 6.63
CA GLY A 101 -2.42 18.52 6.62
C GLY A 101 -2.37 19.42 5.39
N ASN A 102 -1.42 19.21 4.46
CA ASN A 102 -1.27 20.00 3.24
C ASN A 102 -1.34 19.14 1.99
N ILE A 103 -1.66 19.71 0.83
CA ILE A 103 -1.64 18.98 -0.44
C ILE A 103 -0.21 19.01 -0.99
N HIS A 104 0.37 17.82 -1.19
CA HIS A 104 1.69 17.66 -1.78
C HIS A 104 1.63 16.77 -3.02
N ARG A 105 2.47 17.06 -4.02
CA ARG A 105 2.69 16.15 -5.15
C ARG A 105 3.87 15.23 -4.83
N ILE A 106 3.58 14.02 -4.35
CA ILE A 106 4.58 13.07 -3.85
C ILE A 106 4.34 11.67 -4.41
N TYR A 107 5.39 10.86 -4.39
CA TYR A 107 5.28 9.43 -4.65
C TYR A 107 4.53 8.74 -3.51
N HIS A 108 3.67 7.78 -3.86
CA HIS A 108 2.95 6.93 -2.92
C HIS A 108 2.48 5.67 -3.64
N PHE A 109 2.18 4.62 -2.87
CA PHE A 109 1.54 3.40 -3.35
C PHE A 109 0.03 3.57 -3.41
N VAL A 110 -0.60 2.83 -4.30
CA VAL A 110 -2.05 2.91 -4.53
C VAL A 110 -2.70 1.56 -4.28
N VAL A 111 -3.78 1.57 -3.49
CA VAL A 111 -4.66 0.43 -3.30
C VAL A 111 -5.49 0.21 -4.57
N THR A 112 -5.43 -0.98 -5.15
CA THR A 112 -6.22 -1.37 -6.33
C THR A 112 -6.93 -2.71 -6.13
N GLN A 113 -7.84 -3.04 -7.06
CA GLN A 113 -8.46 -4.37 -7.12
C GLN A 113 -7.67 -5.36 -7.98
N GLU A 114 -6.59 -4.92 -8.62
CA GLU A 114 -5.76 -5.73 -9.51
C GLU A 114 -4.50 -6.17 -8.76
N PHE A 115 -4.06 -7.42 -8.92
CA PHE A 115 -2.86 -7.92 -8.25
C PHE A 115 -1.63 -7.03 -8.57
N PRO A 116 -0.72 -6.76 -7.61
CA PRO A 116 -0.70 -7.16 -6.18
C PRO A 116 -1.58 -6.38 -5.18
N TYR A 117 -2.59 -5.63 -5.61
CA TYR A 117 -3.59 -4.92 -4.76
C TYR A 117 -3.06 -3.77 -3.89
N LEU A 118 -1.88 -3.92 -3.30
CA LEU A 118 -1.12 -2.91 -2.56
C LEU A 118 0.16 -2.61 -3.34
N LEU A 119 1.34 -2.69 -2.71
CA LEU A 119 2.63 -2.52 -3.39
C LEU A 119 3.24 -3.85 -3.86
N GLY A 120 3.89 -3.81 -5.03
CA GLY A 120 4.62 -4.95 -5.60
C GLY A 120 6.10 -4.99 -5.23
N CYS A 121 6.67 -3.84 -4.91
CA CYS A 121 8.04 -3.68 -4.43
C CYS A 121 8.16 -2.40 -3.59
N PHE A 122 9.19 -2.31 -2.76
CA PHE A 122 9.57 -1.05 -2.13
C PHE A 122 10.23 -0.13 -3.15
N ALA A 123 9.88 1.15 -3.10
CA ALA A 123 10.42 2.23 -3.92
C ALA A 123 11.45 3.07 -3.15
N GLY A 124 11.57 2.86 -1.84
CA GLY A 124 12.56 3.51 -0.99
C GLY A 124 13.99 3.34 -1.52
N THR A 125 14.78 4.41 -1.43
CA THR A 125 16.21 4.36 -1.68
C THR A 125 16.95 4.57 -0.37
N ASN A 126 18.05 3.83 -0.17
CA ASN A 126 18.90 4.05 0.98
C ASN A 126 19.53 5.44 0.84
N SER A 127 19.29 6.31 1.83
CA SER A 127 20.08 7.52 2.02
C SER A 127 21.39 7.13 2.69
N VAL A 128 22.29 6.45 1.97
CA VAL A 128 23.69 6.41 2.38
C VAL A 128 24.25 7.78 1.96
N PRO A 129 24.64 8.67 2.90
CA PRO A 129 25.44 9.82 2.50
C PRO A 129 26.65 9.26 1.76
N ALA A 130 26.89 9.70 0.53
CA ALA A 130 28.07 9.30 -0.20
C ALA A 130 29.27 9.42 0.75
N ALA A 131 30.04 8.34 0.91
CA ALA A 131 31.23 8.31 1.76
C ALA A 131 32.30 9.22 1.14
N GLY A 132 32.08 10.53 1.23
CA GLY A 132 33.03 11.59 0.93
C GLY A 132 33.74 11.97 2.22
N GLY A 133 34.51 11.05 2.77
CA GLY A 133 35.53 11.42 3.75
C GLY A 133 36.65 12.19 3.03
N PRO A 134 37.17 13.30 3.58
CA PRO A 134 38.36 13.93 3.03
C PRO A 134 39.52 12.95 3.20
N GLN A 135 40.25 12.67 2.11
CA GLN A 135 41.58 12.10 2.23
C GLN A 135 42.49 13.19 2.77
N GLY A 136 42.77 13.13 4.07
CA GLY A 136 43.86 13.85 4.73
C GLY A 136 45.11 12.98 4.81
#